data_AF-A0A7C1AHA9-F1
#
_entry.id   AF-A0A7C1AHA9-F1
#
_cell.length_a   1.000
_cell.length_b   1.000
_cell.length_c   1.000
_cell.angle_alpha   90.00
_cell.angle_beta   90.00
_cell.angle_gamma   90.00
#
_symmetry.space_group_name_H-M   'P 1'
#
loop_
_entity.id
_entity.type
_entity.pdbx_description
1 polymer ?
#
loop_
_entity_poly.entity_id
_entity_poly.type
_entity_poly.pdbx_seq_one_letter_code
_entity_poly.pdbx_strand_id
1 'polypeptide(L)' 'MQKCQKKGQITIPKPIREKLKIEKDGSVLFLVENNEVKLKGVPGVRTEQSAGSLKKYAKEYVSLKRKSEAL' A
#
# COMPACT_ATOMS: atom_id res chain seq x y z
N MET A 1 -19.10 2.65 20.30
CA MET A 1 -19.50 1.99 19.04
C MET A 1 -19.59 3.05 17.95
N GLN A 2 -18.91 2.89 16.82
CA GLN A 2 -18.97 3.87 15.74
C GLN A 2 -20.28 3.73 14.97
N LYS A 3 -20.93 4.85 14.66
CA LYS A 3 -22.22 4.85 13.96
C LYS A 3 -21.99 4.79 12.46
N CYS A 4 -22.67 3.87 11.79
CA CYS A 4 -22.69 3.81 10.34
C CYS A 4 -23.50 5.01 9.81
N GLN A 5 -22.91 5.79 8.91
CA GLN A 5 -23.55 6.98 8.34
C GLN A 5 -24.44 6.62 7.14
N LYS A 6 -25.12 7.64 6.60
CA LYS A 6 -25.86 7.53 5.34
C LYS A 6 -24.93 6.95 4.27
N LYS A 7 -25.40 5.94 3.54
CA LYS A 7 -24.64 5.16 2.53
C LYS A 7 -23.64 4.12 3.08
N GLY A 8 -23.72 3.72 4.34
CA GLY A 8 -22.87 2.63 4.85
C GLY A 8 -21.44 3.06 5.19
N GLN A 9 -21.18 4.36 5.30
CA GLN A 9 -19.85 4.88 5.63
C GLN A 9 -19.56 4.71 7.13
N ILE A 10 -18.39 4.15 7.45
CA ILE A 10 -17.90 4.01 8.82
C ILE A 10 -16.59 4.79 8.94
N THR A 11 -16.49 5.64 9.97
CA THR A 11 -15.25 6.36 10.25
C THR A 11 -14.26 5.42 10.93
N ILE A 12 -12.99 5.43 10.52
CA ILE A 12 -11.94 4.66 11.22
C ILE A 12 -11.37 5.56 12.33
N PRO A 13 -11.35 5.11 13.61
CA PRO A 13 -10.73 5.88 14.69
C PRO A 13 -9.26 6.22 14.41
N LYS A 14 -8.82 7.40 14.83
CA LYS A 14 -7.43 7.86 14.66
C LYS A 14 -6.38 6.83 15.16
N PRO A 15 -6.53 6.20 16.34
CA PRO A 15 -5.57 5.19 16.82
C PRO A 15 -5.43 3.98 15.89
N ILE A 16 -6.55 3.53 15.29
CA ILE A 16 -6.55 2.39 14.36
C ILE A 16 -5.87 2.79 13.04
N ARG A 17 -6.18 3.99 12.54
CA ARG A 17 -5.58 4.54 11.33
C ARG A 17 -4.05 4.64 11.43
N GLU A 18 -3.54 5.13 12.57
CA GLU A 18 -2.10 5.22 12.85
C GLU A 18 -1.45 3.83 12.92
N LYS A 19 -2.09 2.88 13.63
CA LYS A 19 -1.60 1.51 13.75
C LYS A 19 -1.53 0.79 12.40
N LEU A 20 -2.48 1.08 11.51
CA LEU A 20 -2.54 0.51 10.15
C LEU A 20 -1.75 1.32 9.11
N LYS A 21 -1.11 2.44 9.52
CA LYS A 21 -0.35 3.34 8.63
C LYS A 21 -1.15 3.79 7.40
N ILE A 22 -2.45 4.05 7.58
CA ILE A 22 -3.32 4.53 6.51
C ILE A 22 -3.22 6.06 6.49
N GLU A 23 -2.60 6.60 5.44
CA GLU A 23 -2.51 8.05 5.21
C GLU A 23 -3.83 8.62 4.63
N LYS A 24 -3.91 9.94 4.44
CA LYS A 24 -5.13 10.62 3.94
C LYS A 24 -5.63 10.06 2.61
N ASP A 25 -4.71 9.65 1.73
CA ASP A 25 -4.99 9.05 0.41
C ASP A 25 -4.70 7.54 0.39
N GLY A 26 -4.56 6.94 1.58
CA GLY A 26 -4.28 5.51 1.73
C GLY A 26 -5.50 4.66 1.40
N SER A 27 -5.25 3.49 0.79
CA SER A 27 -6.29 2.49 0.53
C SER A 27 -6.37 1.46 1.66
N VAL A 28 -7.55 0.86 1.84
CA VAL A 28 -7.76 -0.28 2.74
C VAL A 28 -8.32 -1.45 1.96
N LEU A 29 -7.85 -2.64 2.29
CA LEU A 29 -8.43 -3.88 1.77
C LEU A 29 -9.49 -4.37 2.76
N PHE A 30 -10.68 -4.65 2.24
CA PHE A 30 -11.77 -5.28 2.97
C PHE A 30 -11.69 -6.80 2.79
N LEU A 31 -11.68 -7.54 3.89
CA LEU A 31 -11.75 -8.99 3.91
C LEU A 31 -13.04 -9.39 4.63
N VAL A 32 -13.89 -10.16 3.97
CA VAL A 32 -15.17 -10.60 4.54
C VAL A 32 -15.07 -12.08 4.90
N GLU A 33 -15.15 -12.39 6.18
CA GLU A 33 -15.05 -13.76 6.71
C GLU A 33 -15.97 -13.90 7.92
N ASN A 34 -16.69 -15.01 8.03
CA ASN A 34 -17.51 -15.34 9.20
C ASN A 34 -18.45 -14.21 9.66
N ASN A 35 -19.11 -13.52 8.72
CA ASN A 35 -19.97 -12.36 9.00
C ASN A 35 -19.25 -11.14 9.62
N GLU A 36 -17.92 -11.11 9.56
CA GLU A 36 -17.08 -9.98 9.98
C GLU A 36 -16.41 -9.33 8.78
N VAL A 37 -16.23 -8.00 8.86
CA VAL A 37 -15.43 -7.24 7.90
C VAL A 37 -14.11 -6.85 8.56
N LYS A 38 -13.02 -7.48 8.12
CA LYS A 38 -11.66 -7.18 8.56
C LYS A 38 -11.04 -6.15 7.64
N LEU A 39 -10.32 -5.19 8.23
CA LEU A 39 -9.62 -4.14 7.51
C LEU A 39 -8.12 -4.41 7.53
N LYS A 40 -7.50 -4.47 6.35
CA LYS A 40 -6.05 -4.51 6.21
C LYS A 40 -5.59 -3.20 5.59
N GLY A 41 -4.73 -2.47 6.31
CA GLY A 41 -4.08 -1.28 5.77
C GLY A 41 -3.22 -1.67 4.57
N VAL A 42 -3.45 -1.02 3.42
CA VAL A 42 -2.53 -1.09 2.30
C VAL A 42 -1.63 0.13 2.44
N PRO A 43 -0.37 -0.04 2.85
CA PRO A 43 0.51 1.11 3.00
C PRO A 43 0.62 1.74 1.61
N GLY A 44 0.28 3.03 1.51
CA GLY A 44 0.41 3.84 0.30
C GLY A 44 1.87 4.16 0.01
N VAL A 45 2.71 3.13 0.07
CA VAL A 45 4.14 3.27 -0.17
C VAL A 45 4.28 3.63 -1.63
N ARG A 46 4.70 4.87 -1.91
CA ARG A 46 5.18 5.26 -3.24
C ARG A 46 6.06 4.11 -3.75
N THR A 47 5.77 3.63 -4.95
CA THR A 47 6.44 2.51 -5.64
C THR A 47 7.97 2.61 -5.55
N GLU A 48 8.49 3.83 -5.38
CA GLU A 48 9.85 4.22 -5.03
C GLU A 48 10.49 3.45 -3.86
N GLN A 49 9.79 3.21 -2.74
CA GLN A 49 10.36 2.44 -1.62
C GLN A 49 10.35 0.92 -1.90
N SER A 50 9.41 0.44 -2.73
CA SER A 50 9.41 -0.96 -3.19
C SER A 50 10.62 -1.22 -4.09
N ALA A 51 10.95 -0.27 -4.98
CA ALA A 51 12.15 -0.32 -5.81
C ALA A 51 13.45 -0.27 -5.00
N GLY A 52 13.46 0.44 -3.86
CA GLY A 52 14.60 0.46 -2.93
C GLY A 52 14.98 -0.91 -2.38
N SER A 53 13.99 -1.79 -2.12
CA SER A 53 14.23 -3.16 -1.65
C SER A 53 14.84 -4.09 -2.72
N LEU A 54 14.69 -3.71 -4.00
CA LEU A 54 15.23 -4.44 -5.15
C LEU A 54 16.66 -4.01 -5.50
N LYS A 55 17.12 -2.84 -5.02
CA LYS A 55 18.50 -2.37 -5.24
C LYS A 55 19.56 -3.37 -4.76
N LYS A 56 19.32 -4.07 -3.65
CA LYS A 56 20.25 -5.09 -3.11
C LYS A 56 20.40 -6.32 -4.01
N TYR A 57 19.45 -6.54 -4.92
CA TYR A 57 19.46 -7.64 -5.88
C TYR A 57 19.85 -7.18 -7.29
N ALA A 58 20.03 -5.88 -7.51
CA ALA A 58 20.49 -5.35 -8.79
C ALA A 58 21.98 -5.70 -8.95
N LYS A 59 22.29 -6.63 -9.85
CA LYS A 59 23.66 -6.77 -10.38
C LYS A 59 23.95 -5.49 -11.17
N GLU A 60 24.91 -4.72 -10.68
CA GLU A 60 25.56 -3.52 -11.25
C GLU A 60 24.70 -2.66 -12.22
N TYR A 61 24.57 -1.36 -11.94
CA TYR A 61 23.80 -0.46 -12.79
C TYR A 61 24.36 -0.43 -14.23
N VAL A 62 23.68 -1.09 -15.17
CA VAL A 62 24.03 -1.06 -16.60
C VAL A 62 23.18 0.02 -17.29
N SER A 63 23.84 1.06 -17.78
CA SER A 63 23.20 2.05 -18.64
C SER A 63 22.71 1.39 -19.93
N LEU A 64 21.39 1.48 -20.18
CA LEU A 64 20.74 0.88 -21.36
C LEU A 64 21.27 1.43 -22.69
N LYS A 65 21.94 2.58 -22.68
CA LYS A 65 22.58 3.18 -23.85
C LYS A 65 23.68 2.30 -24.47
N ARG A 66 24.23 1.33 -23.72
CA ARG A 66 25.28 0.41 -24.20
C ARG A 66 24.77 -0.80 -24.98
N LYS A 67 23.47 -1.12 -24.95
CA LYS A 67 22.93 -2.37 -25.53
C LYS A 67 22.33 -2.24 -26.93
N SER A 68 22.22 -1.02 -27.48
CA SER A 68 21.72 -0.80 -28.84
C SER A 68 22.78 -0.89 -29.94
N GLU A 69 24.06 -1.14 -29.59
CA GLU A 69 25.17 -1.25 -30.55
C GLU A 69 25.72 -2.68 -30.71
N ALA A 70 25.07 -3.69 -30.11
CA ALA A 70 25.51 -5.08 -30.17
C ALA A 70 24.39 -6.04 -30.61
N LEU A 71 23.60 -5.63 -31.61
CA LEU A 71 22.69 -6.49 -32.38
C LEU A 71 22.88 -6.22 -33.87
#